data_AF-A0A6G3SXB3-F1
#
_entry.id   AF-A0A6G3SXB3-F1
#
_cell.length_a   1.000
_cell.length_b   1.000
_cell.length_c   1.000
_cell.angle_alpha   90.00
_cell.angle_beta   90.00
_cell.angle_gamma   90.00
#
_symmetry.space_group_name_H-M   'P 1'
#
loop_
_entity.id
_entity.type
_entity.pdbx_description
1 polymer ?
#
loop_
_entity_poly.entity_id
_entity_poly.type
_entity_poly.pdbx_seq_one_letter_code
_entity_poly.pdbx_strand_id
1 'polypeptide(L)'
;MDHIHVVGGGLAGLTAAITAAESGARVTLYEGHRTLGGRARTADGPYRANEGPHALYRRGPHWTWLARRGLLGAVVPVPPLEGLRFRFRRAG
;
A
#
# COMPACT_ATOMS: atom_id res chain seq x y z
N MET A 1 -0.71 1.21 29.84
CA MET A 1 -0.87 1.53 28.41
C MET A 1 0.51 1.62 27.82
N ASP A 2 0.85 0.71 26.92
CA ASP A 2 2.19 0.65 26.35
C ASP A 2 2.37 1.77 25.31
N HIS A 3 3.58 2.33 25.25
CA HIS A 3 3.97 3.30 24.22
C HIS A 3 4.85 2.60 23.18
N ILE A 4 4.34 2.49 21.95
CA ILE A 4 5.02 1.84 20.84
C ILE A 4 5.68 2.88 19.95
N HIS A 5 6.97 2.69 19.69
CA HIS A 5 7.76 3.51 18.76
C HIS A 5 7.93 2.73 17.46
N VAL A 6 7.50 3.31 16.34
CA VAL A 6 7.62 2.72 15.00
C VAL A 6 8.63 3.52 14.19
N VAL A 7 9.72 2.89 13.74
CA VAL A 7 10.75 3.53 12.93
C VAL A 7 10.57 3.13 11.46
N GLY A 8 10.30 4.14 10.61
CA GLY A 8 10.01 4.02 9.19
C GLY A 8 8.54 4.28 8.86
N GLY A 9 8.27 5.26 8.01
CA GLY A 9 6.94 5.66 7.51
C GLY A 9 6.58 5.04 6.15
N GLY A 10 7.18 3.89 5.81
CA GLY A 10 6.80 3.08 4.65
C GLY A 10 5.52 2.26 4.87
N LEU A 11 5.07 1.53 3.85
CA LEU A 11 3.85 0.68 3.91
C LEU A 11 3.76 -0.18 5.18
N ALA A 12 4.84 -0.88 5.52
CA ALA A 12 4.87 -1.75 6.70
C ALA A 12 4.77 -0.96 8.02
N GLY A 13 5.52 0.14 8.16
CA GLY A 13 5.52 0.95 9.37
C GLY A 13 4.19 1.69 9.58
N LEU A 14 3.59 2.22 8.52
CA LEU A 14 2.24 2.80 8.58
C LEU A 14 1.20 1.74 8.99
N THR A 15 1.27 0.54 8.40
CA THR A 15 0.37 -0.57 8.78
C THR A 15 0.54 -0.95 10.25
N ALA A 16 1.78 -1.05 10.74
CA ALA A 16 2.07 -1.38 12.13
C ALA A 16 1.59 -0.29 13.10
N ALA A 17 1.89 0.99 12.80
CA ALA A 17 1.49 2.12 13.63
C ALA A 17 -0.02 2.24 13.76
N ILE A 18 -0.76 2.12 12.63
CA ILE A 18 -2.22 2.16 12.63
C ILE A 18 -2.80 0.98 13.43
N THR A 19 -2.29 -0.23 13.20
CA THR A 19 -2.79 -1.43 13.90
C THR A 19 -2.53 -1.36 15.42
N ALA A 20 -1.36 -0.84 15.83
CA ALA A 20 -1.04 -0.63 17.23
C ALA A 20 -1.95 0.42 17.89
N ALA A 21 -2.20 1.54 17.21
CA ALA A 21 -3.08 2.59 17.69
C ALA A 21 -4.54 2.11 17.83
N GLU A 22 -5.05 1.34 16.85
CA GLU A 22 -6.38 0.72 16.92
C GLU A 22 -6.49 -0.32 18.04
N SER A 23 -5.38 -0.93 18.45
CA SER A 23 -5.30 -1.83 19.60
C SER A 23 -5.21 -1.10 20.95
N GLY A 24 -5.28 0.23 20.95
CA GLY A 24 -5.29 1.06 22.17
C GLY A 24 -3.90 1.45 22.69
N ALA A 25 -2.82 1.19 21.94
CA ALA A 25 -1.49 1.65 22.31
C ALA A 25 -1.30 3.14 21.98
N ARG A 26 -0.49 3.84 22.78
CA ARG A 26 0.05 5.15 22.36
C ARG A 26 1.14 4.89 21.34
N VAL A 27 1.14 5.59 20.20
CA VAL A 27 2.10 5.34 19.11
C VAL A 27 2.85 6.61 18.73
N THR A 28 4.16 6.49 18.51
CA THR A 28 4.96 7.51 17.83
C THR A 28 5.65 6.88 16.62
N LEU A 29 5.42 7.45 15.43
CA LEU A 29 6.06 7.03 14.19
C LEU A 29 7.15 8.02 13.77
N TYR A 30 8.32 7.49 13.44
CA TYR A 30 9.48 8.25 12.99
C TYR A 30 9.74 7.94 11.51
N GLU A 31 9.91 8.97 10.68
CA GLU A 31 10.28 8.84 9.27
C GLU A 31 11.49 9.75 9.01
N GLY A 32 12.51 9.21 8.33
CA GLY A 32 13.72 9.94 7.98
C GLY A 32 13.58 10.80 6.73
N HIS A 33 12.63 10.47 5.85
CA HIS A 33 12.28 11.25 4.68
C HIS A 33 11.37 12.44 5.02
N ARG A 34 11.33 13.43 4.12
CA ARG A 34 10.43 14.59 4.24
C ARG A 34 8.94 14.21 4.11
N THR A 35 8.65 13.06 3.52
CA THR A 35 7.28 12.58 3.28
C THR A 35 7.17 11.11 3.61
N LEU A 36 5.98 10.70 4.04
CA LEU A 36 5.64 9.30 4.27
C LEU A 36 5.59 8.49 2.96
N GLY A 37 5.42 7.17 3.10
CA GLY A 37 5.18 6.23 2.02
C GLY A 37 6.36 5.31 1.73
N GLY A 38 7.61 5.73 2.02
CA GLY A 38 8.80 4.96 1.67
C GLY A 38 8.77 4.54 0.19
N ARG A 39 9.03 3.26 -0.11
CA ARG A 39 8.95 2.72 -1.48
C ARG A 39 7.53 2.55 -2.03
N ALA A 40 6.48 2.83 -1.26
CA ALA A 40 5.09 2.78 -1.74
C ALA A 40 4.64 4.09 -2.39
N ARG A 41 5.57 4.99 -2.72
CA ARG A 41 5.29 6.24 -3.41
C ARG A 41 5.16 6.04 -4.91
N THR A 42 4.40 6.95 -5.51
CA THR A 42 4.22 7.08 -6.96
C THR A 42 4.71 8.45 -7.37
N ALA A 43 5.54 8.52 -8.41
CA ALA A 43 6.03 9.76 -8.97
C ALA A 43 4.89 10.61 -9.56
N ASP A 44 5.06 11.91 -9.47
CA ASP A 44 4.16 12.89 -10.09
C ASP A 44 4.44 13.05 -11.59
N GLY A 45 3.55 13.77 -12.28
CA GLY A 45 3.66 14.04 -13.72
C GLY A 45 2.72 13.19 -14.58
N PRO A 46 2.79 13.36 -15.92
CA PRO A 46 1.88 12.68 -16.85
C PRO A 46 2.11 11.16 -16.89
N TYR A 47 3.30 10.70 -16.52
CA TYR A 47 3.65 9.28 -16.41
C TYR A 47 4.01 8.96 -14.97
N ARG A 48 3.17 8.14 -14.32
CA ARG A 48 3.25 7.86 -12.89
C ARG A 48 3.98 6.55 -12.64
N ALA A 49 5.26 6.63 -12.31
CA ALA A 49 6.07 5.47 -11.95
C ALA A 49 5.99 5.16 -10.45
N ASN A 50 5.81 3.90 -10.08
CA ASN A 50 5.87 3.46 -8.68
C ASN A 50 7.32 3.17 -8.29
N GLU A 51 7.75 3.67 -7.13
CA GLU A 51 9.11 3.41 -6.61
C GLU A 51 9.29 1.96 -6.11
N GLY A 52 8.19 1.24 -5.90
CA GLY A 52 8.20 -0.09 -5.30
C GLY A 52 6.95 -0.90 -5.66
N PRO A 53 6.24 -1.49 -4.67
CA PRO A 53 5.06 -2.31 -4.95
C PRO A 53 4.03 -1.54 -5.79
N HIS A 54 3.68 -2.08 -6.96
CA HIS A 54 2.76 -1.46 -7.92
C HIS A 54 1.43 -2.22 -8.06
N ALA A 55 1.29 -3.37 -7.39
CA ALA A 55 0.08 -4.17 -7.43
C ALA A 55 -0.18 -4.81 -6.06
N LEU A 56 -1.44 -4.78 -5.64
CA LEU A 56 -1.94 -5.55 -4.50
C LEU A 56 -2.92 -6.60 -5.01
N TYR A 57 -2.70 -7.85 -4.65
CA TYR A 57 -3.59 -8.93 -5.05
C TYR A 57 -4.88 -8.87 -4.25
N ARG A 58 -6.03 -8.93 -4.94
CA ARG A 58 -7.39 -8.79 -4.37
C ARG A 58 -7.71 -9.75 -3.21
N ARG A 59 -7.03 -10.90 -3.13
CA ARG A 59 -7.21 -11.90 -2.07
C ARG A 59 -6.05 -11.95 -1.07
N GLY A 60 -5.13 -11.00 -1.15
CA GLY A 60 -3.97 -10.90 -0.26
C GLY A 60 -4.29 -10.20 1.06
N PRO A 61 -3.44 -10.37 2.08
CA PRO A 61 -3.66 -9.79 3.41
C PRO A 61 -3.70 -8.25 3.37
N HIS A 62 -2.88 -7.61 2.54
CA HIS A 62 -2.87 -6.16 2.38
C HIS A 62 -4.19 -5.61 1.82
N TRP A 63 -4.80 -6.32 0.85
CA TRP A 63 -6.10 -5.94 0.31
C TRP A 63 -7.16 -5.96 1.40
N THR A 64 -7.26 -7.07 2.13
CA THR A 64 -8.24 -7.22 3.22
C THR A 64 -8.03 -6.17 4.30
N TRP A 65 -6.77 -5.88 4.67
CA TRP A 65 -6.44 -4.87 5.68
C TRP A 65 -6.84 -3.46 5.25
N LEU A 66 -6.58 -3.08 4.00
CA LEU A 66 -6.99 -1.79 3.43
C LEU A 66 -8.51 -1.69 3.26
N ALA A 67 -9.16 -2.76 2.78
CA ALA A 67 -10.60 -2.82 2.56
C ALA A 67 -11.39 -2.55 3.85
N ARG A 68 -10.99 -3.21 4.94
CA ARG A 68 -11.62 -3.06 6.26
C ARG A 68 -11.53 -1.62 6.80
N ARG A 69 -10.61 -0.81 6.29
CA ARG A 69 -10.38 0.58 6.70
C ARG A 69 -10.82 1.60 5.63
N GLY A 70 -11.42 1.16 4.54
CA GLY A 70 -11.82 2.06 3.44
C GLY A 70 -10.63 2.71 2.70
N LEU A 71 -9.44 2.12 2.76
CA LEU A 71 -8.19 2.70 2.22
C LEU A 71 -7.82 2.21 0.81
N LEU A 72 -8.68 1.45 0.13
CA LEU A 72 -8.39 0.91 -1.21
C LEU A 72 -8.47 1.95 -2.34
N GLY A 73 -9.11 3.10 -2.09
CA GLY A 73 -9.41 4.07 -3.15
C GLY A 73 -10.38 3.52 -4.20
N ALA A 74 -10.45 4.19 -5.35
CA ALA A 74 -11.29 3.76 -6.47
C ALA A 74 -10.68 2.51 -7.15
N VAL A 75 -11.40 1.40 -7.09
CA VAL A 75 -11.03 0.16 -7.79
C VAL A 75 -11.90 0.05 -9.04
N VAL A 76 -11.25 0.04 -10.20
CA VAL A 76 -11.95 -0.13 -11.49
C VAL A 76 -11.72 -1.53 -12.05
N PRO A 77 -12.76 -2.20 -12.59
CA PRO A 77 -12.56 -3.44 -13.32
C PRO A 77 -11.79 -3.16 -14.62
N VAL A 78 -11.02 -4.14 -15.09
CA VAL A 78 -10.40 -4.08 -16.41
C VAL A 78 -11.52 -4.20 -17.46
N PRO A 79 -11.65 -3.25 -18.40
CA PRO A 79 -12.62 -3.36 -19.49
C PRO A 79 -12.45 -4.68 -20.26
N PRO A 80 -13.53 -5.41 -20.59
CA PRO A 80 -13.42 -6.72 -21.25
C PRO A 80 -12.60 -6.71 -22.54
N LEU A 81 -12.72 -5.65 -23.34
CA LEU A 81 -11.97 -5.47 -24.59
C LEU A 81 -10.46 -5.31 -24.35
N GLU A 82 -10.06 -4.63 -23.28
CA GLU A 82 -8.65 -4.55 -22.86
C GLU A 82 -8.15 -5.89 -22.31
N GLY A 83 -9.05 -6.68 -21.71
CA GLY A 83 -8.83 -8.08 -21.35
C GLY A 83 -8.33 -8.94 -22.52
N LEU A 84 -8.86 -8.73 -23.72
CA LEU A 84 -8.45 -9.45 -24.94
C LEU A 84 -7.01 -9.13 -25.39
N ARG A 85 -6.42 -8.03 -24.89
CA ARG A 85 -5.06 -7.60 -25.21
C ARG A 85 -4.01 -8.20 -24.27
N PHE A 86 -4.42 -8.87 -23.20
CA PHE A 86 -3.48 -9.60 -22.34
C PHE A 86 -2.80 -10.72 -23.15
N ARG A 87 -1.48 -10.60 -23.30
CA ARG A 87 -0.64 -11.64 -23.87
C ARG A 87 0.10 -12.31 -22.74
N PHE A 88 -0.06 -13.63 -22.63
CA PHE A 88 0.69 -14.44 -21.68
C PHE A 88 1.76 -15.19 -22.45
N ARG A 89 3.03 -15.00 -22.07
CA ARG A 89 4.11 -15.86 -22.55
C ARG A 89 4.16 -17.09 -21.66
N ARG A 90 3.77 -18.25 -22.20
CA ARG A 90 3.83 -19.54 -21.50
C ARG A 90 4.99 -20.33 -22.11
N ALA A 91 6.00 -20.62 -21.29
CA ALA A 91 7.33 -21.12 -21.67
C ALA A 91 8.25 -20.05 -22.28
N GLY A 92 9.44 -19.91 -21.68
CA GLY A 92 10.53 -19.07 -22.15
C GLY A 92 11.30 -19.72 -23.29
#